data_AF-A0A964YEA5-F1
#
_entry.id   AF-A0A964YEA5-F1
#
_cell.length_a   1.000
_cell.length_b   1.000
_cell.length_c   1.000
_cell.angle_alpha   90.00
_cell.angle_beta   90.00
_cell.angle_gamma   90.00
#
_symmetry.space_group_name_H-M   'P 1'
#
loop_
_entity.id
_entity.type
_entity.pdbx_description
1 polymer ?
#
loop_
_entity_poly.entity_id
_entity_poly.type
_entity_poly.pdbx_seq_one_letter_code
_entity_poly.pdbx_strand_id
1 'polypeptide(L)'
;MDLIALQSGLDNTAFIVLLGTMVVYWVGFAFPQIPFFTFLGTAGMAIANLGIATLLSARWLAAGYFPLSNLYESLFFLAWGITTIHLLAEQMSRSRLVGVVTAPLAMGITAFAALSLPGEMQLAEPLVPALKSNWLMMHVSVMLLSYSALMVGALLAVVFLIVTRGQTVELRGSSV
;
A
#
# COMPACT_ATOMS: atom_id res chain seq x y z
N MET A 1 -5.28 -28.11 3.75
CA MET A 1 -5.95 -26.88 3.28
C MET A 1 -5.31 -26.50 1.97
N ASP A 2 -6.10 -26.17 0.96
CA ASP A 2 -5.57 -25.76 -0.33
C ASP A 2 -4.96 -24.36 -0.19
N LEU A 3 -3.62 -24.30 -0.07
CA LEU A 3 -2.89 -23.05 0.18
C LEU A 3 -3.14 -22.02 -0.93
N ILE A 4 -3.40 -22.49 -2.15
CA ILE A 4 -3.68 -21.66 -3.31
C ILE A 4 -5.04 -20.97 -3.14
N ALA A 5 -6.05 -21.72 -2.70
CA ALA A 5 -7.38 -21.16 -2.42
C ALA A 5 -7.36 -20.13 -1.28
N LEU A 6 -6.56 -20.37 -0.23
CA LEU A 6 -6.38 -19.41 0.87
C LEU A 6 -5.69 -18.13 0.39
N GLN A 7 -4.64 -18.23 -0.42
CA GLN A 7 -3.92 -17.08 -0.97
C GLN A 7 -4.80 -16.24 -1.89
N SER A 8 -5.55 -16.88 -2.78
CA SER A 8 -6.51 -16.20 -3.66
C SER A 8 -7.64 -15.54 -2.87
N GLY A 9 -8.11 -16.18 -1.79
CA GLY A 9 -9.07 -15.58 -0.87
C GLY A 9 -8.52 -14.31 -0.21
N LEU A 10 -7.30 -14.39 0.33
CA LEU A 10 -6.65 -13.24 0.98
C LEU A 10 -6.39 -12.09 0.00
N ASP A 11 -5.95 -12.38 -1.23
CA ASP A 11 -5.78 -11.38 -2.29
C ASP A 11 -7.09 -10.63 -2.57
N ASN A 12 -8.15 -11.37 -2.91
CA ASN A 12 -9.46 -10.80 -3.21
C ASN A 12 -10.00 -9.98 -2.02
N THR A 13 -9.79 -10.45 -0.78
CA THR A 13 -10.20 -9.67 0.39
C THR A 13 -9.41 -8.37 0.53
N ALA A 14 -8.10 -8.39 0.29
CA ALA A 14 -7.27 -7.18 0.34
C ALA A 14 -7.72 -6.16 -0.73
N PHE A 15 -8.00 -6.64 -1.94
CA PHE A 15 -8.54 -5.81 -3.03
C PHE A 15 -9.89 -5.18 -2.64
N ILE A 16 -10.84 -5.97 -2.15
CA ILE A 16 -12.18 -5.49 -1.75
C ILE A 16 -12.08 -4.47 -0.61
N VAL A 17 -11.25 -4.73 0.39
CA VAL A 17 -11.06 -3.82 1.53
C VAL A 17 -10.42 -2.51 1.07
N LEU A 18 -9.41 -2.54 0.20
CA LEU A 18 -8.80 -1.32 -0.36
C LEU A 18 -9.76 -0.54 -1.24
N LEU A 19 -10.57 -1.22 -2.05
CA LEU A 19 -11.61 -0.59 -2.85
C LEU A 19 -12.65 0.11 -1.96
N GLY A 20 -13.15 -0.58 -0.94
CA GLY A 20 -14.10 0.00 0.02
C GLY A 20 -13.49 1.19 0.77
N THR A 21 -12.23 1.07 1.20
CA THR A 21 -11.48 2.12 1.89
C THR A 21 -11.31 3.36 1.01
N MET A 22 -11.00 3.18 -0.28
CA MET A 22 -10.91 4.26 -1.25
C MET A 22 -12.24 5.03 -1.34
N VAL A 23 -13.36 4.31 -1.48
CA VAL A 23 -14.70 4.92 -1.53
C VAL A 23 -15.00 5.67 -0.23
N VAL A 24 -14.68 5.10 0.93
CA VAL A 24 -14.88 5.74 2.24
C VAL A 24 -14.08 7.05 2.35
N TYR A 25 -12.83 7.08 1.89
CA TYR A 25 -12.04 8.33 1.89
C TYR A 25 -12.63 9.39 0.96
N TRP A 26 -13.10 9.01 -0.23
CA TRP A 26 -13.74 9.95 -1.16
C TRP A 26 -15.07 10.47 -0.65
N VAL A 27 -15.91 9.61 -0.06
CA VAL A 27 -17.18 10.02 0.57
C VAL A 27 -16.90 10.89 1.80
N GLY A 28 -15.91 10.55 2.62
CA GLY A 28 -15.51 11.34 3.79
C GLY A 28 -14.94 12.71 3.44
N PHE A 29 -14.39 12.86 2.23
CA PHE A 29 -14.00 14.15 1.67
C PHE A 29 -15.21 14.95 1.17
N ALA A 30 -16.18 14.30 0.51
CA ALA A 30 -17.42 14.94 0.04
C ALA A 30 -18.36 15.37 1.18
N PHE A 31 -18.35 14.65 2.32
CA PHE A 31 -19.17 14.95 3.51
C PHE A 31 -18.31 15.19 4.76
N PRO A 32 -17.67 16.38 4.89
CA PRO A 32 -16.71 16.64 5.96
C PRO A 32 -17.30 16.59 7.38
N GLN A 33 -18.61 16.79 7.52
CA GLN A 33 -19.30 16.96 8.80
C GLN A 33 -19.32 15.69 9.67
N ILE A 34 -19.06 14.52 9.10
CA ILE A 34 -19.16 13.24 9.81
C ILE A 34 -17.75 12.67 10.08
N PRO A 35 -17.25 12.69 11.33
CA PRO A 35 -15.92 12.17 11.66
C PRO A 35 -15.82 10.64 11.55
N PHE A 36 -16.97 9.95 11.52
CA PHE A 36 -17.05 8.49 11.39
C PHE A 36 -16.37 7.97 10.11
N PHE A 37 -16.47 8.68 8.98
CA PHE A 37 -15.84 8.25 7.72
C PHE A 37 -14.31 8.26 7.79
N THR A 38 -13.72 9.20 8.53
CA THR A 38 -12.26 9.24 8.71
C THR A 38 -11.78 8.05 9.52
N PHE A 39 -12.44 7.77 10.65
CA PHE A 39 -12.13 6.60 11.46
C PHE A 39 -12.29 5.30 10.67
N LEU A 40 -13.38 5.17 9.92
CA LEU A 40 -13.65 4.00 9.10
C LEU A 40 -12.61 3.83 7.97
N GLY A 41 -12.17 4.93 7.36
CA GLY A 41 -11.12 4.92 6.34
C GLY A 41 -9.78 4.44 6.90
N THR A 42 -9.33 5.01 8.03
CA THR A 42 -8.09 4.59 8.69
C THR A 42 -8.15 3.13 9.15
N ALA A 43 -9.30 2.70 9.69
CA ALA A 43 -9.52 1.32 10.10
C ALA A 43 -9.48 0.38 8.89
N GLY A 44 -10.15 0.72 7.79
CA GLY A 44 -10.11 -0.05 6.54
C GLY A 44 -8.70 -0.18 5.98
N MET A 45 -7.93 0.91 6.00
CA MET A 45 -6.53 0.90 5.57
C MET A 45 -5.65 0.03 6.47
N ALA A 46 -5.83 0.08 7.79
CA ALA A 46 -5.11 -0.78 8.72
C ALA A 46 -5.46 -2.27 8.53
N ILE A 47 -6.73 -2.58 8.28
CA ILE A 47 -7.19 -3.95 7.97
C ILE A 47 -6.54 -4.43 6.66
N ALA A 48 -6.51 -3.60 5.62
CA ALA A 48 -5.85 -3.94 4.36
C ALA A 48 -4.34 -4.18 4.56
N ASN A 49 -3.66 -3.32 5.31
CA ASN A 49 -2.24 -3.46 5.62
C ASN A 49 -1.93 -4.79 6.33
N LEU A 50 -2.71 -5.12 7.37
CA LEU A 50 -2.57 -6.39 8.10
C LEU A 50 -2.93 -7.60 7.22
N GLY A 51 -3.94 -7.47 6.36
CA GLY A 51 -4.32 -8.51 5.41
C GLY A 51 -3.20 -8.83 4.42
N ILE A 52 -2.57 -7.80 3.84
CA ILE A 52 -1.43 -7.96 2.93
C ILE A 52 -0.22 -8.55 3.68
N ALA A 53 0.07 -8.09 4.91
CA ALA A 53 1.16 -8.63 5.72
C ALA A 53 0.95 -10.13 6.02
N THR A 54 -0.29 -10.52 6.29
CA THR A 54 -0.70 -11.92 6.51
C THR A 54 -0.54 -12.74 5.23
N LEU A 55 -0.94 -12.21 4.08
CA LEU A 55 -0.76 -12.87 2.78
C LEU A 55 0.72 -13.13 2.47
N LEU A 56 1.59 -12.12 2.67
CA LEU A 56 3.03 -12.24 2.46
C LEU A 56 3.66 -13.25 3.44
N SER A 57 3.24 -13.22 4.70
CA SER A 57 3.73 -14.15 5.72
C SER A 57 3.28 -15.59 5.45
N ALA A 58 2.03 -15.80 4.99
CA ALA A 58 1.54 -17.10 4.56
C ALA A 58 2.35 -17.64 3.36
N ARG A 59 2.70 -16.78 2.40
CA ARG A 59 3.58 -17.15 1.27
C ARG A 59 5.01 -17.48 1.71
N TRP A 60 5.55 -16.73 2.66
CA TRP A 60 6.87 -17.01 3.24
C TRP A 60 6.91 -18.41 3.88
N LEU A 61 5.94 -18.72 4.75
CA LEU A 61 5.86 -20.03 5.41
C LEU A 61 5.67 -21.18 4.42
N ALA A 62 4.90 -20.95 3.36
CA ALA A 62 4.62 -21.95 2.33
C ALA A 62 5.85 -22.25 1.44
N ALA A 63 6.55 -21.21 1.02
CA ALA A 63 7.59 -21.30 0.01
C ALA A 63 9.02 -21.44 0.61
N GLY A 64 9.20 -21.13 1.89
CA GLY A 64 10.47 -21.25 2.61
C GLY A 64 11.49 -20.16 2.27
N TYR A 65 11.08 -19.11 1.55
CA TYR A 65 11.91 -17.96 1.19
C TYR A 65 11.14 -16.65 1.40
N PHE A 66 11.85 -15.52 1.50
CA PHE A 66 11.21 -14.21 1.71
C PHE A 66 10.46 -13.75 0.45
N PRO A 67 9.20 -13.30 0.57
CA PRO A 67 8.30 -13.08 -0.57
C PRO A 67 8.65 -11.78 -1.33
N LEU A 68 9.73 -11.82 -2.11
CA LEU A 68 10.19 -10.76 -3.02
C LEU A 68 10.68 -11.32 -4.36
N SER A 69 10.43 -12.59 -4.64
CA SER A 69 11.09 -13.28 -5.75
C SER A 69 10.33 -13.11 -7.06
N ASN A 70 9.01 -12.91 -6.97
CA ASN A 70 8.13 -12.70 -8.10
C ASN A 70 7.66 -11.22 -8.17
N LEU A 71 7.31 -10.75 -9.37
CA LEU A 71 6.63 -9.49 -9.60
C LEU A 71 5.37 -9.36 -8.74
N TYR A 72 4.55 -10.41 -8.67
CA TYR A 72 3.35 -10.43 -7.83
C TYR A 72 3.68 -10.14 -6.36
N GLU A 73 4.65 -10.86 -5.80
CA GLU A 73 5.09 -10.68 -4.40
C GLU A 73 5.65 -9.28 -4.15
N SER A 74 6.43 -8.77 -5.10
CA SER A 74 7.01 -7.42 -5.04
C SER A 74 5.95 -6.32 -5.07
N LEU A 75 4.89 -6.48 -5.88
CA LEU A 75 3.77 -5.52 -5.93
C LEU A 75 2.97 -5.52 -4.62
N PHE A 76 2.73 -6.69 -4.02
CA PHE A 76 2.08 -6.77 -2.70
C PHE A 76 2.96 -6.19 -1.59
N PHE A 77 4.27 -6.41 -1.64
CA PHE A 77 5.20 -5.79 -0.71
C PHE A 77 5.24 -4.26 -0.87
N LEU A 78 5.22 -3.75 -2.10
CA LEU A 78 5.10 -2.32 -2.40
C LEU A 78 3.77 -1.74 -1.88
N ALA A 79 2.65 -2.43 -2.11
CA ALA A 79 1.34 -2.03 -1.59
C ALA A 79 1.32 -2.00 -0.05
N TRP A 80 1.94 -2.98 0.60
CA TRP A 80 2.13 -2.99 2.05
C TRP A 80 2.97 -1.79 2.53
N GLY A 81 4.05 -1.47 1.82
CA GLY A 81 4.86 -0.28 2.11
C GLY A 81 4.07 1.02 1.99
N ILE A 82 3.31 1.19 0.90
CA ILE A 82 2.48 2.39 0.66
C ILE A 82 1.41 2.54 1.73
N THR A 83 0.71 1.46 2.07
CA THR A 83 -0.34 1.49 3.12
C THR A 83 0.25 1.77 4.50
N THR A 84 1.45 1.27 4.80
CA THR A 84 2.16 1.57 6.05
C THR A 84 2.55 3.04 6.13
N ILE A 85 3.14 3.58 5.07
CA ILE A 85 3.58 4.98 5.01
C ILE A 85 2.38 5.93 4.99
N HIS A 86 1.29 5.54 4.35
CA HIS A 86 0.01 6.24 4.46
C HIS A 86 -0.44 6.37 5.91
N LEU A 87 -0.46 5.27 6.69
CA LEU A 87 -0.91 5.32 8.09
C LEU A 87 -0.02 6.26 8.93
N LEU A 88 1.30 6.24 8.71
CA LEU A 88 2.22 7.17 9.35
C LEU A 88 1.95 8.62 8.95
N ALA A 89 1.78 8.88 7.65
CA ALA A 89 1.51 10.22 7.12
C ALA A 89 0.15 10.77 7.59
N GLU A 90 -0.87 9.93 7.69
CA GLU A 90 -2.19 10.28 8.20
C GLU A 90 -2.13 10.63 9.70
N GLN A 91 -1.37 9.86 10.49
CA GLN A 91 -1.15 10.16 11.91
C GLN A 91 -0.39 11.48 12.13
N MET A 92 0.63 11.76 11.32
CA MET A 92 1.44 12.98 11.43
C MET A 92 0.67 14.23 10.98
N SER A 93 -0.01 14.16 9.85
CA SER A 93 -0.69 15.32 9.25
C SER A 93 -2.09 15.57 9.82
N ARG A 94 -2.73 14.53 10.41
CA ARG A 94 -4.16 14.52 10.79
C ARG A 94 -5.10 15.00 9.68
N SER A 95 -4.66 14.95 8.42
CA SER A 95 -5.38 15.48 7.28
C SER A 95 -6.02 14.35 6.49
N ARG A 96 -7.32 14.52 6.19
CA ARG A 96 -8.09 13.57 5.37
C ARG A 96 -7.60 13.50 3.93
N LEU A 97 -6.92 14.53 3.45
CA LEU A 97 -6.40 14.62 2.09
C LEU A 97 -5.36 13.54 1.79
N VAL A 98 -4.63 13.07 2.82
CA VAL A 98 -3.64 12.00 2.66
C VAL A 98 -4.33 10.75 2.11
N GLY A 99 -5.39 10.27 2.79
CA GLY A 99 -6.09 9.05 2.40
C GLY A 99 -6.83 9.13 1.07
N VAL A 100 -7.34 10.31 0.70
CA VAL A 100 -8.00 10.53 -0.60
C VAL A 100 -7.06 10.23 -1.77
N VAL A 101 -5.76 10.47 -1.59
CA VAL A 101 -4.77 10.45 -2.66
C VAL A 101 -3.95 9.15 -2.64
N THR A 102 -3.62 8.63 -1.45
CA THR A 102 -2.86 7.40 -1.28
C THR A 102 -3.71 6.13 -1.42
N ALA A 103 -5.01 6.17 -1.05
CA ALA A 103 -5.88 4.99 -1.13
C ALA A 103 -6.10 4.50 -2.57
N PRO A 104 -6.34 5.38 -3.59
CA PRO A 104 -6.38 4.97 -4.99
C PRO A 104 -5.06 4.37 -5.48
N LEU A 105 -3.92 4.85 -4.96
CA LEU A 105 -2.61 4.32 -5.34
C LEU A 105 -2.44 2.88 -4.85
N ALA A 106 -2.71 2.63 -3.56
CA ALA A 106 -2.63 1.30 -2.97
C ALA A 106 -3.64 0.33 -3.61
N MET A 107 -4.87 0.81 -3.85
CA MET A 107 -5.90 0.06 -4.56
C MET A 107 -5.47 -0.25 -6.00
N GLY A 108 -4.91 0.71 -6.74
CA GLY A 108 -4.49 0.50 -8.12
C GLY A 108 -3.38 -0.54 -8.28
N ILE A 109 -2.39 -0.54 -7.37
CA ILE A 109 -1.30 -1.52 -7.38
C ILE A 109 -1.82 -2.93 -7.08
N THR A 110 -2.68 -3.06 -6.07
CA THR A 110 -3.29 -4.35 -5.72
C THR A 110 -4.25 -4.84 -6.80
N ALA A 111 -5.02 -3.94 -7.41
CA ALA A 111 -5.88 -4.24 -8.57
C ALA A 111 -5.08 -4.74 -9.76
N PHE A 112 -3.95 -4.09 -10.06
CA PHE A 112 -3.06 -4.51 -11.14
C PHE A 112 -2.48 -5.91 -10.87
N ALA A 113 -2.04 -6.16 -9.63
CA ALA A 113 -1.52 -7.47 -9.23
C ALA A 113 -2.58 -8.59 -9.31
N ALA A 114 -3.82 -8.31 -8.90
CA ALA A 114 -4.90 -9.29 -8.85
C ALA A 114 -5.56 -9.55 -10.22
N LEU A 115 -5.80 -8.49 -11.01
CA LEU A 115 -6.63 -8.57 -12.22
C LEU A 115 -5.84 -8.60 -13.53
N SER A 116 -4.66 -7.97 -13.58
CA SER A 116 -3.90 -7.81 -14.83
C SER A 116 -2.81 -8.85 -15.01
N LEU A 117 -2.33 -9.48 -13.94
CA LEU A 117 -1.29 -10.49 -14.04
C LEU A 117 -1.88 -11.84 -14.52
N PRO A 118 -1.29 -12.47 -15.54
CA PRO A 118 -1.63 -13.84 -15.91
C PRO A 118 -1.46 -14.80 -14.72
N GLY A 119 -2.34 -15.79 -14.60
CA GLY A 119 -2.30 -16.75 -13.48
C GLY A 119 -0.95 -17.47 -13.34
N GLU A 120 -0.21 -17.67 -14.43
CA GLU A 120 1.15 -18.23 -14.42
C GLU A 120 2.15 -17.35 -13.66
N MET A 121 2.04 -16.01 -13.78
CA MET A 121 2.89 -15.06 -13.05
C MET A 121 2.43 -14.85 -11.59
N GLN A 122 1.26 -15.35 -11.20
CA GLN A 122 0.79 -15.32 -9.80
C GLN A 122 1.28 -16.53 -8.99
N LEU A 123 1.73 -17.59 -9.67
CA LEU A 123 2.30 -18.78 -9.07
C LEU A 123 3.67 -18.47 -8.44
N ALA A 124 3.94 -19.12 -7.32
CA ALA A 124 5.24 -19.05 -6.66
C ALA A 124 6.22 -19.92 -7.45
N GLU A 125 7.05 -19.29 -8.28
CA GLU A 125 8.12 -19.99 -9.00
C GLU A 125 9.39 -20.14 -8.12
N PRO A 126 10.13 -21.25 -8.25
CA PRO A 126 11.36 -21.43 -7.50
C PRO A 126 12.37 -20.33 -7.85
N LEU A 127 13.06 -19.80 -6.84
CA LEU A 127 14.08 -18.77 -7.07
C LEU A 127 15.13 -19.26 -8.07
N VAL A 128 15.33 -18.45 -9.12
CA VAL A 128 16.46 -18.59 -10.02
C VAL A 128 17.75 -18.56 -9.18
N PRO A 129 18.74 -19.45 -9.42
CA PRO A 129 19.91 -19.58 -8.54
C PRO A 129 20.68 -18.27 -8.24
N ALA A 130 20.58 -17.27 -9.13
CA ALA A 130 21.17 -15.95 -8.95
C ALA A 130 20.52 -15.09 -7.84
N LEU A 131 19.29 -15.38 -7.39
CA LEU A 131 18.58 -14.64 -6.33
C LEU A 131 18.85 -15.18 -4.91
N LYS A 132 19.66 -16.24 -4.76
CA LYS A 132 19.99 -16.86 -3.47
C LYS A 132 21.11 -16.14 -2.71
N SER A 133 21.04 -14.81 -2.62
CA SER A 133 21.97 -14.02 -1.82
C SER A 133 21.23 -13.17 -0.79
N ASN A 134 21.69 -13.21 0.46
CA ASN A 134 21.17 -12.36 1.53
C ASN A 134 21.33 -10.86 1.20
N TRP A 135 22.33 -10.51 0.38
CA TRP A 135 22.60 -9.12 0.01
C TRP A 135 21.54 -8.56 -0.95
N LEU A 136 21.10 -9.38 -1.91
CA LEU A 136 20.05 -9.01 -2.84
C LEU A 136 18.71 -8.82 -2.10
N MET A 137 18.44 -9.67 -1.12
CA MET A 137 17.21 -9.61 -0.32
C MET A 137 17.12 -8.31 0.50
N MET A 138 18.23 -7.91 1.13
CA MET A 138 18.32 -6.62 1.81
C MET A 138 18.20 -5.45 0.81
N HIS A 139 18.88 -5.53 -0.34
CA HIS A 139 18.84 -4.47 -1.35
C HIS A 139 17.42 -4.24 -1.89
N VAL A 140 16.73 -5.30 -2.34
CA VAL A 140 15.40 -5.19 -2.95
C VAL A 140 14.35 -4.75 -1.94
N SER A 141 14.38 -5.24 -0.71
CA SER A 141 13.44 -4.81 0.34
C SER A 141 13.59 -3.31 0.66
N VAL A 142 14.83 -2.82 0.83
CA VAL A 142 15.09 -1.39 1.08
C VAL A 142 14.71 -0.54 -0.14
N MET A 143 14.96 -1.02 -1.36
CA MET A 143 14.56 -0.34 -2.60
C MET A 143 13.03 -0.19 -2.69
N LEU A 144 12.26 -1.25 -2.46
CA LEU A 144 10.80 -1.21 -2.53
C LEU A 144 10.18 -0.35 -1.41
N LEU A 145 10.74 -0.39 -0.21
CA LEU A 145 10.34 0.52 0.87
C LEU A 145 10.63 1.98 0.51
N SER A 146 11.80 2.25 -0.10
CA SER A 146 12.15 3.59 -0.57
C SER A 146 11.21 4.08 -1.67
N TYR A 147 10.83 3.21 -2.61
CA TYR A 147 9.84 3.54 -3.64
C TYR A 147 8.47 3.82 -3.05
N SER A 148 8.02 3.04 -2.07
CA SER A 148 6.77 3.30 -1.35
C SER A 148 6.77 4.69 -0.72
N ALA A 149 7.86 5.05 -0.04
CA ALA A 149 8.02 6.35 0.60
C ALA A 149 8.04 7.50 -0.41
N LEU A 150 8.80 7.33 -1.49
CA LEU A 150 8.91 8.32 -2.55
C LEU A 150 7.58 8.54 -3.26
N MET A 151 6.83 7.48 -3.55
CA MET A 151 5.52 7.57 -4.20
C MET A 151 4.51 8.33 -3.34
N VAL A 152 4.41 8.00 -2.04
CA VAL A 152 3.54 8.73 -1.11
C VAL A 152 3.99 10.18 -0.97
N GLY A 153 5.28 10.43 -0.79
CA GLY A 153 5.84 11.78 -0.66
C GLY A 153 5.62 12.64 -1.91
N ALA A 154 5.83 12.08 -3.10
CA ALA A 154 5.60 12.76 -4.37
C ALA A 154 4.10 13.10 -4.55
N LEU A 155 3.19 12.18 -4.23
CA LEU A 155 1.76 12.45 -4.27
C LEU A 155 1.36 13.58 -3.33
N LEU A 156 1.85 13.56 -2.09
CA LEU A 156 1.57 14.63 -1.12
C LEU A 156 2.14 15.98 -1.59
N ALA A 157 3.34 15.98 -2.18
CA ALA A 157 3.94 17.20 -2.74
C ALA A 157 3.13 17.77 -3.91
N VAL A 158 2.66 16.91 -4.82
CA VAL A 158 1.79 17.33 -5.94
C VAL A 158 0.49 17.93 -5.41
N VAL A 159 -0.15 17.29 -4.43
CA VAL A 159 -1.38 17.78 -3.81
C VAL A 159 -1.14 19.13 -3.12
N PHE A 160 -0.03 19.26 -2.40
CA PHE A 160 0.36 20.51 -1.77
C PHE A 160 0.50 21.64 -2.80
N LEU A 161 1.18 21.41 -3.92
CA LEU A 161 1.33 22.40 -4.99
C LEU A 161 -0.01 22.79 -5.63
N ILE A 162 -0.94 21.84 -5.78
CA ILE A 162 -2.27 22.12 -6.34
C ILE A 162 -3.09 22.97 -5.36
N VAL A 163 -3.09 22.63 -4.07
CA VAL A 163 -3.84 23.33 -3.04
C VAL A 163 -3.30 24.75 -2.80
N THR A 164 -1.99 24.92 -2.86
CA THR A 164 -1.32 26.21 -2.61
C THR A 164 -1.20 27.09 -3.87
N ARG A 165 -1.65 26.61 -5.03
CA ARG A 165 -1.56 27.34 -6.29
C ARG A 165 -2.33 28.66 -6.21
N GLY A 166 -1.61 29.78 -6.18
CA GLY A 166 -2.19 31.13 -6.12
C GLY A 166 -2.42 31.69 -4.71
N GLN A 167 -1.94 31.01 -3.66
CA GLN A 167 -1.98 31.50 -2.29
C GLN A 167 -0.57 31.93 -1.82
N THR A 168 -0.46 33.02 -1.07
CA THR A 168 0.78 33.40 -0.40
C THR A 168 0.99 32.50 0.82
N VAL A 169 1.70 31.39 0.64
CA VAL A 169 1.99 30.45 1.73
C VAL A 169 3.07 31.05 2.63
N GLU A 170 2.70 31.51 3.82
CA GLU A 170 3.66 31.78 4.89
C GLU A 170 4.12 30.44 5.49
N LEU A 171 5.27 29.94 5.04
CA LEU A 171 5.93 28.79 5.64
C LEU A 171 6.47 29.18 7.03
N ARG A 172 5.65 29.02 8.07
CA ARG A 172 6.12 29.16 9.45
C ARG A 172 6.92 27.91 9.84
N GLY A 173 8.24 28.03 9.84
CA GLY A 173 9.12 27.02 10.43
C GLY A 173 8.83 26.91 11.94
N SER A 174 8.78 25.69 12.46
CA SER A 174 8.66 25.44 13.91
C SER A 174 9.95 25.70 14.68
N SER A 175 10.92 26.39 14.07
CA SER A 175 12.15 26.81 14.72
C SER A 175 11.82 27.96 15.67
N VAL A 176 11.71 27.62 16.95
CA VAL A 176 11.92 28.57 18.06
C VAL A 176 13.35 29.08 18.01
#